data_AF-A0A6A8LA49-F1
#
_entry.id   AF-A0A6A8LA49-F1
#
_cell.length_a   1.000
_cell.length_b   1.000
_cell.length_c   1.000
_cell.angle_alpha   90.00
_cell.angle_beta   90.00
_cell.angle_gamma   90.00
#
_symmetry.space_group_name_H-M   'P 1'
#
loop_
_entity.id
_entity.type
_entity.pdbx_description
1 polymer ?
#
loop_
_entity_poly.entity_id
_entity_poly.type
_entity_poly.pdbx_seq_one_letter_code
_entity_poly.pdbx_strand_id
1 'polypeptide(L)'
;MSELVFTKINTKINTSDPIILTMNAVELIVLQILKALQSCTLKQEFIYALDWQHECYLFNPHSPIDKDEFGEWLVSVIPNGDYCFFIHQDFQWGLLGDPRQQTITVFGSPLIRAIERNAPVLFQK
;
A
#
# COMPACT_ATOMS: atom_id res chain seq x y z
N MET A 1 -4.51 3.77 -20.44
CA MET A 1 -4.92 3.41 -19.07
C MET A 1 -4.38 2.03 -18.83
N SER A 2 -3.24 1.97 -18.17
CA SER A 2 -2.43 0.77 -18.03
C SER A 2 -2.69 0.19 -16.63
N GLU A 3 -2.88 -1.13 -16.54
CA GLU A 3 -3.53 -1.82 -15.42
C GLU A 3 -2.60 -1.95 -14.20
N LEU A 4 -3.14 -1.77 -12.98
CA LEU A 4 -2.38 -1.89 -11.74
C LEU A 4 -2.38 -3.34 -11.24
N VAL A 5 -1.21 -3.88 -10.91
CA VAL A 5 -1.04 -5.29 -10.52
C VAL A 5 -0.53 -5.42 -9.09
N PHE A 6 -1.13 -6.30 -8.29
CA PHE A 6 -0.67 -6.55 -6.91
C PHE A 6 0.13 -7.85 -6.82
N THR A 7 1.32 -7.77 -6.22
CA THR A 7 2.24 -8.91 -6.06
C THR A 7 2.58 -9.12 -4.59
N LYS A 8 2.60 -10.37 -4.13
CA LYS A 8 2.99 -10.74 -2.77
C LYS A 8 4.37 -11.43 -2.73
N ILE A 9 5.21 -11.07 -1.76
CA ILE A 9 6.55 -11.63 -1.59
C ILE A 9 6.75 -12.17 -0.17
N ASN A 10 6.92 -13.48 -0.07
CA ASN A 10 7.34 -14.18 1.14
C ASN A 10 8.38 -15.29 0.83
N THR A 11 9.07 -15.21 -0.31
CA THR A 11 9.91 -16.26 -0.94
C THR A 11 9.18 -17.53 -1.42
N LYS A 12 8.33 -17.38 -2.44
CA LYS A 12 8.47 -17.97 -3.78
C LYS A 12 7.47 -17.26 -4.68
N ILE A 13 7.98 -16.68 -5.75
CA ILE A 13 7.26 -15.74 -6.61
C ILE A 13 6.23 -16.50 -7.44
N ASN A 14 4.94 -16.20 -7.24
CA ASN A 14 3.91 -16.29 -8.26
C ASN A 14 2.63 -15.59 -7.79
N THR A 15 2.08 -14.68 -8.60
CA THR A 15 0.65 -14.61 -8.97
C THR A 15 0.46 -13.41 -9.90
N SER A 16 -0.14 -13.61 -11.07
CA SER A 16 -0.59 -12.52 -11.93
C SER A 16 -1.93 -12.89 -12.54
N ASP A 17 -2.97 -12.19 -12.07
CA ASP A 17 -4.08 -11.72 -12.88
C ASP A 17 -4.26 -10.22 -12.57
N PRO A 18 -4.27 -9.33 -13.58
CA PRO A 18 -4.33 -7.89 -13.36
C PRO A 18 -5.72 -7.45 -12.88
N ILE A 19 -5.77 -6.54 -11.91
CA ILE A 19 -7.03 -5.96 -11.42
C ILE A 19 -7.22 -4.61 -12.09
N ILE A 20 -8.28 -4.49 -12.89
CA ILE A 20 -8.67 -3.23 -13.54
C ILE A 20 -9.49 -2.39 -12.57
N LEU A 21 -9.08 -1.14 -12.33
CA LEU A 21 -9.70 -0.26 -11.33
C LEU A 21 -10.40 0.94 -11.96
N THR A 22 -11.60 1.25 -11.46
CA THR A 22 -12.31 2.53 -11.66
C THR A 22 -12.01 3.48 -10.50
N MET A 23 -12.31 4.78 -10.61
CA MET A 23 -12.04 5.76 -9.53
C MET A 23 -12.64 5.35 -8.18
N ASN A 24 -13.89 4.85 -8.16
CA ASN A 24 -14.52 4.33 -6.93
C ASN A 24 -13.83 3.07 -6.40
N ALA A 25 -13.28 2.23 -7.27
CA ALA A 25 -12.54 1.03 -6.86
C ALA A 25 -11.18 1.39 -6.24
N VAL A 26 -10.52 2.46 -6.73
CA VAL A 26 -9.26 2.94 -6.16
C VAL A 26 -9.44 3.40 -4.71
N GLU A 27 -10.46 4.22 -4.43
CA GLU A 27 -10.74 4.68 -3.06
C GLU A 27 -11.01 3.50 -2.11
N LEU A 28 -11.79 2.51 -2.55
CA LEU A 28 -12.06 1.31 -1.76
C LEU A 28 -10.78 0.54 -1.44
N ILE A 29 -9.86 0.43 -2.40
CA ILE A 29 -8.58 -0.28 -2.21
C ILE A 29 -7.68 0.47 -1.25
N VAL A 30 -7.58 1.79 -1.38
CA VAL A 30 -6.81 2.63 -0.43
C VAL A 30 -7.33 2.42 1.00
N LEU A 31 -8.65 2.40 1.18
CA LEU A 31 -9.27 2.14 2.48
C LEU A 31 -9.02 0.71 2.99
N GLN A 32 -9.00 -0.28 2.10
CA GLN A 32 -8.70 -1.67 2.46
C GLN A 32 -7.23 -1.86 2.85
N ILE A 33 -6.30 -1.21 2.14
CA ILE A 33 -4.88 -1.20 2.49
C ILE A 33 -4.67 -0.48 3.82
N LEU A 34 -5.32 0.67 4.05
CA LEU A 34 -5.28 1.36 5.35
C LEU A 34 -5.74 0.45 6.50
N LYS A 35 -6.84 -0.30 6.32
CA LYS A 35 -7.30 -1.29 7.31
C LYS A 35 -6.28 -2.40 7.54
N ALA A 36 -5.59 -2.84 6.49
CA ALA A 36 -4.52 -3.82 6.61
C ALA A 36 -3.33 -3.26 7.41
N LEU A 37 -2.92 -2.01 7.15
CA LEU A 37 -1.89 -1.31 7.92
C LEU A 37 -2.29 -1.16 9.40
N GLN A 38 -3.51 -0.71 9.67
CA GLN A 38 -4.07 -0.60 11.03
C GLN A 38 -4.11 -1.95 11.76
N SER A 39 -4.32 -3.06 11.03
CA SER A 39 -4.30 -4.41 11.61
C SER A 39 -2.89 -4.89 11.95
N CYS A 40 -1.86 -4.25 11.40
CA CYS A 40 -0.44 -4.57 11.60
C CYS A 40 0.27 -3.63 12.58
N THR A 41 -0.39 -2.56 13.05
CA THR A 41 0.20 -1.55 13.93
C THR A 41 -0.64 -1.32 15.18
N LEU A 42 0.01 -0.94 16.28
CA LEU A 42 -0.65 -0.38 17.45
C LEU A 42 -1.14 1.05 17.18
N LYS A 43 -2.10 1.55 17.97
CA LYS A 43 -2.68 2.91 17.81
C LYS A 43 -1.65 4.06 17.85
N GLN A 44 -0.53 3.86 18.54
CA GLN A 44 0.53 4.87 18.71
C GLN A 44 1.78 4.54 17.87
N GLU A 45 1.72 3.47 17.08
CA GLU A 45 2.85 3.00 16.29
C GLU A 45 2.88 3.69 14.94
N PHE A 46 4.08 4.11 14.54
CA PHE A 46 4.33 4.76 13.27
C PHE A 46 5.08 3.82 12.34
N ILE A 47 4.86 4.00 11.05
CA ILE A 47 5.61 3.36 9.97
C ILE A 47 6.22 4.45 9.08
N TYR A 48 7.21 4.09 8.28
CA TYR A 48 7.74 5.01 7.29
C TYR A 48 6.81 5.06 6.08
N ALA A 49 6.44 6.27 5.67
CA ALA A 49 5.80 6.54 4.40
C ALA A 49 6.76 7.37 3.55
N LEU A 50 7.08 6.91 2.33
CA LEU A 50 7.97 7.62 1.42
C LEU A 50 7.30 7.78 0.06
N ASP A 51 7.51 8.95 -0.52
CA ASP A 51 7.29 9.24 -1.92
C ASP A 51 8.65 9.54 -2.55
N TRP A 52 9.03 8.84 -3.62
CA TRP A 52 10.40 8.88 -4.15
C TRP A 52 10.77 10.27 -4.68
N GLN A 53 11.99 10.73 -4.34
CA GLN A 53 12.49 12.12 -4.42
C GLN A 53 11.85 13.16 -3.48
N HIS A 54 10.89 12.76 -2.64
CA HIS A 54 10.27 13.62 -1.63
C HIS A 54 10.67 13.22 -0.20
N GLU A 55 10.11 13.92 0.79
CA GLU A 55 10.42 13.69 2.20
C GLU A 55 9.90 12.31 2.67
N CYS A 56 10.58 11.76 3.67
CA CYS A 56 10.11 10.59 4.40
C CYS A 56 9.28 11.05 5.59
N TYR A 57 8.10 10.46 5.74
CA TYR A 57 7.16 10.79 6.80
C TYR A 57 7.04 9.64 7.80
N LEU A 58 6.88 10.00 9.08
CA LEU A 58 6.34 9.08 10.07
C LEU A 58 4.82 9.08 9.93
N PHE A 59 4.29 7.96 9.45
CA PHE A 59 2.87 7.78 9.22
C PHE A 59 2.26 6.90 10.32
N ASN A 60 1.22 7.38 10.99
CA ASN A 60 0.41 6.58 11.90
C ASN A 60 -0.90 6.18 11.20
N PRO A 61 -1.12 4.88 10.88
CA PRO A 61 -2.34 4.41 10.23
C PRO A 61 -3.64 4.66 11.01
N HIS A 62 -3.56 4.96 12.31
CA HIS A 62 -4.72 5.19 13.19
C HIS A 62 -5.04 6.67 13.40
N SER A 63 -4.16 7.58 12.97
CA SER A 63 -4.40 9.02 13.03
C SER A 63 -5.25 9.50 11.85
N PRO A 64 -5.91 10.66 11.97
CA PRO A 64 -6.41 11.36 10.80
C PRO A 64 -5.30 11.52 9.77
N ILE A 65 -5.60 11.18 8.51
CA ILE A 65 -4.63 11.28 7.43
C ILE A 65 -4.51 12.75 7.03
N ASP A 66 -3.27 13.25 7.07
CA ASP A 66 -2.95 14.56 6.55
C ASP A 66 -3.16 14.58 5.03
N LYS A 67 -3.84 15.62 4.57
CA LYS A 67 -4.18 15.82 3.17
C LYS A 67 -3.61 17.14 2.66
N ASP A 68 -3.29 17.17 1.38
CA ASP A 68 -2.88 18.39 0.69
C ASP A 68 -4.08 19.31 0.39
N GLU A 69 -3.82 20.41 -0.32
CA GLU A 69 -4.83 21.40 -0.71
C GLU A 69 -5.91 20.85 -1.67
N PHE A 70 -5.66 19.71 -2.31
CA PHE A 70 -6.61 19.00 -3.17
C PHE A 70 -7.38 17.91 -2.44
N GLY A 71 -7.07 17.66 -1.16
CA GLY A 71 -7.70 16.63 -0.35
C GLY A 71 -7.12 15.23 -0.58
N GLU A 72 -5.97 15.13 -1.26
CA GLU A 72 -5.22 13.90 -1.52
C GLU A 72 -4.26 13.59 -0.37
N TRP A 73 -3.86 12.33 -0.23
CA TRP A 73 -2.89 11.95 0.80
C TRP A 73 -1.51 12.50 0.44
N LEU A 74 -0.75 12.95 1.44
CA LEU A 74 0.63 13.41 1.22
C LEU A 74 1.53 12.35 0.59
N VAL A 75 1.28 11.07 0.88
CA VAL A 75 1.89 9.93 0.20
C VAL A 75 0.78 9.02 -0.29
N SER A 76 0.64 8.91 -1.61
CA SER A 76 -0.36 8.03 -2.21
C SER A 76 0.02 6.55 -2.01
N VAL A 77 -0.96 5.73 -1.64
CA VAL A 77 -0.79 4.27 -1.59
C VAL A 77 -0.69 3.67 -3.00
N ILE A 78 -1.25 4.35 -4.00
CA ILE A 78 -1.20 3.93 -5.41
C ILE A 78 -0.16 4.76 -6.15
N PRO A 79 0.79 4.14 -6.89
CA PRO A 79 1.75 4.88 -7.70
C PRO A 79 1.04 5.81 -8.68
N ASN A 80 1.31 7.10 -8.57
CA ASN A 80 0.76 8.17 -9.41
C ASN A 80 1.81 8.76 -10.38
N GLY A 81 2.96 8.11 -10.51
CA GLY A 81 4.12 8.57 -11.28
C GLY A 81 5.42 8.38 -10.52
N ASP A 82 5.35 8.41 -9.19
CA ASP A 82 6.47 8.18 -8.28
C ASP A 82 6.32 6.87 -7.48
N TYR A 83 7.44 6.41 -6.93
CA TYR A 83 7.45 5.21 -6.08
C TYR A 83 6.90 5.55 -4.71
N CYS A 84 5.91 4.79 -4.25
CA CYS A 84 5.39 4.92 -2.90
C CYS A 84 5.84 3.75 -2.02
N PHE A 85 6.19 4.06 -0.77
CA PHE A 85 6.65 3.07 0.20
C PHE A 85 5.88 3.22 1.50
N PHE A 86 5.39 2.11 2.05
CA PHE A 86 4.90 2.02 3.42
C PHE A 86 5.63 0.87 4.12
N ILE A 87 6.56 1.17 5.03
CA ILE A 87 7.48 0.18 5.58
C ILE A 87 7.48 0.25 7.11
N HIS A 88 7.34 -0.90 7.77
CA HIS A 88 7.48 -1.00 9.22
C HIS A 88 8.86 -0.57 9.68
N GLN A 89 8.98 0.04 10.87
CA GLN A 89 10.24 0.62 11.34
C GLN A 89 11.37 -0.41 11.50
N ASP A 90 11.03 -1.68 11.78
CA ASP A 90 12.01 -2.77 11.86
C ASP A 90 12.20 -3.51 10.52
N PHE A 91 11.66 -2.97 9.42
CA PHE A 91 11.73 -3.49 8.06
C PHE A 91 11.20 -4.92 7.89
N GLN A 92 10.37 -5.40 8.84
CA GLN A 92 9.86 -6.77 8.84
C GLN A 92 8.72 -6.99 7.82
N TRP A 93 8.05 -5.91 7.41
CA TRP A 93 6.97 -5.93 6.43
C TRP A 93 6.79 -4.55 5.80
N GLY A 94 6.15 -4.52 4.62
CA GLY A 94 5.87 -3.27 3.93
C GLY A 94 5.24 -3.45 2.56
N LEU A 95 4.98 -2.30 1.93
CA LEU A 95 4.39 -2.14 0.62
C LEU A 95 5.27 -1.21 -0.22
N LEU A 96 5.49 -1.59 -1.48
CA LEU A 96 6.22 -0.84 -2.49
C LEU A 96 5.35 -0.69 -3.73
N GLY A 97 4.98 0.52 -4.08
CA GLY A 97 4.39 0.84 -5.36
C GLY A 97 5.45 1.23 -6.38
N ASP A 98 5.49 0.53 -7.52
CA ASP A 98 6.36 0.83 -8.66
C ASP A 98 5.52 1.41 -9.80
N PRO A 99 5.65 2.71 -10.12
CA PRO A 99 4.88 3.36 -11.19
C PRO A 99 5.29 2.88 -12.58
N ARG A 100 6.55 2.42 -12.77
CA ARG A 100 7.08 1.96 -14.05
C ARG A 100 6.53 0.59 -14.42
N GLN A 101 6.47 -0.30 -13.42
CA GLN A 101 5.91 -1.64 -13.59
C GLN A 101 4.40 -1.67 -13.37
N GLN A 102 3.83 -0.57 -12.85
CA GLN A 102 2.45 -0.48 -12.41
C GLN A 102 2.06 -1.60 -11.44
N THR A 103 2.95 -1.84 -10.49
CA THR A 103 2.78 -2.92 -9.51
C THR A 103 2.80 -2.38 -8.10
N ILE A 104 1.98 -2.95 -7.23
CA ILE A 104 2.15 -2.84 -5.79
C ILE A 104 2.67 -4.17 -5.26
N THR A 105 3.87 -4.13 -4.71
CA THR A 105 4.56 -5.25 -4.10
C THR A 105 4.40 -5.20 -2.59
N VAL A 106 3.86 -6.27 -2.01
CA VAL A 106 3.66 -6.42 -0.56
C VAL A 106 4.59 -7.50 -0.04
N PHE A 107 5.34 -7.21 1.02
CA PHE A 107 6.24 -8.17 1.66
C PHE A 107 6.01 -8.27 3.17
N GLY A 108 6.46 -9.39 3.72
CA GLY A 108 6.37 -9.67 5.14
C GLY A 108 5.03 -10.29 5.53
N SER A 109 5.12 -11.41 6.25
CA SER A 109 3.98 -12.22 6.66
C SER A 109 2.86 -11.47 7.39
N PRO A 110 3.12 -10.50 8.30
CA PRO A 110 2.07 -9.74 8.95
C PRO A 110 1.16 -8.99 7.97
N LEU A 111 1.74 -8.20 7.07
CA LEU A 111 0.99 -7.35 6.14
C LEU A 111 0.29 -8.17 5.06
N ILE A 112 0.94 -9.21 4.52
CA ILE A 112 0.33 -10.11 3.53
C ILE A 112 -0.96 -10.72 4.10
N ARG A 113 -0.91 -11.26 5.33
CA ARG A 113 -2.11 -11.83 5.98
C ARG A 113 -3.17 -10.79 6.31
N ALA A 114 -2.77 -9.54 6.57
CA ALA A 114 -3.72 -8.46 6.81
C ALA A 114 -4.44 -8.07 5.52
N ILE A 115 -3.75 -8.02 4.38
CA ILE A 115 -4.35 -7.76 3.07
C ILE A 115 -5.24 -8.92 2.64
N GLU A 116 -4.84 -10.18 2.82
CA GLU A 116 -5.70 -11.34 2.54
C GLU A 116 -7.02 -11.31 3.32
N ARG A 117 -7.04 -10.72 4.53
CA ARG A 117 -8.24 -10.58 5.35
C ARG A 117 -9.09 -9.35 5.00
N ASN A 118 -8.46 -8.21 4.74
CA ASN A 118 -9.15 -6.92 4.58
C ASN A 118 -9.41 -6.54 3.11
N ALA A 119 -8.63 -7.11 2.19
CA ALA A 119 -8.60 -6.79 0.77
C ALA A 119 -8.37 -8.05 -0.10
N PRO A 120 -9.09 -9.16 0.13
CA PRO A 120 -8.81 -10.45 -0.53
C PRO A 120 -8.81 -10.36 -2.07
N VAL A 121 -9.59 -9.43 -2.63
CA VAL A 121 -9.65 -9.17 -4.07
C VAL A 121 -8.29 -8.82 -4.67
N LEU A 122 -7.40 -8.18 -3.88
CA LEU A 122 -6.07 -7.75 -4.33
C LEU A 122 -5.13 -8.91 -4.65
N PHE A 123 -5.41 -10.13 -4.19
CA PHE A 123 -4.60 -11.32 -4.47
C PHE A 123 -5.39 -12.44 -5.14
N GLN A 124 -6.55 -12.12 -5.74
CA GLN A 124 -7.29 -13.09 -6.52
C GLN A 124 -6.50 -13.52 -7.76
N LYS A 125 -6.74 -14.76 -8.16
CA LYS A 125 -5.89 -15.60 -8.99
C LYS A 125 -6.51 -15.81 -10.36
#